data_AF-A0A7K2KZ90-F1
#
_entry.id   AF-A0A7K2KZ90-F1
#
_cell.length_a   1.000
_cell.length_b   1.000
_cell.length_c   1.000
_cell.angle_alpha   90.00
_cell.angle_beta   90.00
_cell.angle_gamma   90.00
#
_symmetry.space_group_name_H-M   'P 1'
#
loop_
_entity.id
_entity.type
_entity.pdbx_description
1 polymer ?
#
loop_
_entity_poly.entity_id
_entity_poly.type
_entity_poly.pdbx_seq_one_letter_code
_entity_poly.pdbx_strand_id
1 'polypeptide(L)' 'TAMVFGELYRHGTEWKFRAVGQGYASGLAGIASDFGVSV' A
#
# COMPACT_ATOMS: atom_id res chain seq x y z
N THR A 1 -7.13 -9.07 -9.23
CA THR A 1 -7.63 -7.97 -8.38
C THR A 1 -6.77 -7.90 -7.13
N ALA A 2 -6.41 -6.69 -6.66
CA ALA A 2 -5.64 -6.50 -5.44
C ALA A 2 -6.15 -5.26 -4.68
N MET A 3 -5.79 -5.11 -3.41
CA MET A 3 -6.23 -3.99 -2.57
C MET A 3 -5.13 -3.61 -1.58
N VAL A 4 -4.92 -2.30 -1.38
CA VAL A 4 -4.16 -1.77 -0.25
C VAL A 4 -5.09 -1.65 0.94
N PHE A 5 -4.92 -2.52 1.93
CA PHE A 5 -5.76 -2.56 3.14
C PHE A 5 -5.51 -1.35 4.05
N GLY A 6 -4.25 -0.99 4.25
CA GLY A 6 -3.87 0.15 5.07
C GLY A 6 -2.38 0.38 5.06
N GLU A 7 -1.98 1.50 5.66
CA GLU A 7 -0.60 1.96 5.71
C GLU A 7 -0.19 2.11 7.17
N LEU A 8 1.01 1.61 7.48
CA LEU A 8 1.69 1.92 8.73
C LEU A 8 2.68 3.05 8.45
N TYR A 9 2.54 4.18 9.15
CA TYR A 9 3.38 5.35 8.94
C TYR A 9 4.00 5.81 10.26
N ARG A 10 5.18 6.41 10.15
CA ARG A 10 5.90 6.99 11.29
C ARG A 10 5.30 8.34 11.64
N HIS A 11 4.95 8.55 12.90
CA HIS A 11 4.48 9.82 13.42
C HIS A 11 5.36 10.22 14.61
N GLY A 12 6.43 10.96 14.33
CA GLY A 12 7.48 11.25 15.30
C GLY A 12 8.23 9.98 15.69
N THR A 13 8.22 9.64 16.98
CA THR A 13 8.85 8.43 17.52
C THR A 13 7.89 7.24 17.64
N GLU A 14 6.68 7.36 17.10
CA GLU A 14 5.66 6.31 17.15
C GLU A 14 5.25 5.83 15.76
N TRP A 15 4.64 4.64 15.71
CA TRP A 15 4.02 4.09 14.51
C TRP A 15 2.51 4.24 14.62
N LYS A 16 1.88 4.70 13.55
CA LYS A 16 0.42 4.85 13.45
C LYS A 16 -0.08 4.07 12.26
N PHE A 17 -1.26 3.49 12.40
CA PHE A 17 -1.96 2.79 11.33
C PHE A 17 -3.02 3.71 10.72
N ARG A 18 -3.14 3.69 9.38
CA ARG A 18 -4.21 4.32 8.62
C ARG A 18 -4.89 3.26 7.76
N ALA A 19 -6.19 3.06 7.96
CA ALA A 19 -6.98 2.26 7.03
C ALA A 19 -7.16 3.04 5.70
N VAL A 20 -6.93 2.37 4.57
CA VAL A 20 -7.01 2.99 3.23
C VAL A 20 -8.13 2.35 2.40
N GLY A 21 -8.08 1.04 2.17
CA GLY A 21 -9.12 0.32 1.44
C GLY A 21 -9.18 0.66 -0.07
N GLN A 22 -8.03 0.92 -0.71
CA GLN A 22 -7.97 1.26 -2.13
C GLN A 22 -7.80 0.02 -3.01
N GLY A 23 -8.74 -0.19 -3.93
CA GLY A 23 -8.70 -1.27 -4.90
C GLY A 23 -7.78 -0.98 -6.09
N TYR A 24 -7.05 -1.99 -6.55
CA TYR A 24 -6.19 -1.96 -7.74
C TYR A 24 -6.72 -2.93 -8.80
N ALA A 25 -7.26 -2.36 -9.88
CA ALA A 25 -7.78 -3.12 -11.02
C ALA A 25 -6.66 -3.88 -11.76
N SER A 26 -5.45 -3.31 -11.80
CA SER A 26 -4.22 -3.90 -12.37
C SER A 26 -3.63 -5.04 -11.52
N GLY A 27 -4.22 -5.35 -10.35
CA GLY A 27 -3.75 -6.43 -9.49
C GLY A 27 -2.39 -6.15 -8.84
N LEU A 28 -1.74 -7.20 -8.33
CA LEU A 28 -0.49 -7.08 -7.56
C LEU A 28 0.67 -6.49 -8.37
N ALA A 29 0.74 -6.78 -9.67
CA ALA A 29 1.77 -6.24 -10.56
C ALA A 29 1.68 -4.71 -10.70
N GLY A 30 0.47 -4.14 -10.70
CA GLY A 30 0.26 -2.70 -10.67
C GLY A 30 0.75 -2.06 -9.37
N ILE A 31 0.42 -2.68 -8.24
CA ILE A 31 0.90 -2.24 -6.92
C ILE A 31 2.43 -2.28 -6.89
N ALA A 32 3.05 -3.39 -7.31
CA ALA A 32 4.50 -3.52 -7.26
C ALA A 32 5.22 -2.46 -8.12
N SER A 33 4.70 -2.18 -9.31
CA SER A 33 5.22 -1.13 -10.20
C SER A 33 5.12 0.26 -9.56
N ASP A 34 3.98 0.60 -8.97
CA ASP A 34 3.76 1.90 -8.31
C ASP A 34 4.66 2.11 -7.09
N PHE A 35 5.03 1.03 -6.39
CA PHE A 35 5.98 1.05 -5.28
C PHE A 35 7.45 0.84 -5.71
N GLY A 36 7.74 0.81 -7.02
CA GLY A 36 9.11 0.70 -7.55
C GLY A 36 9.76 -0.68 -7.37
N VAL A 37 8.97 -1.72 -7.12
CA VAL A 37 9.43 -3.09 -7.01
C VAL A 37 9.49 -3.72 -8.40
N SER A 38 10.67 -4.17 -8.81
CA SER A 38 10.81 -5.04 -9.98
C SER A 38 10.26 -6.43 -9.66
N VAL A 39 9.25 -6.87 -10.41
CA VAL A 39 8.61 -8.19 -10.30
C VAL A 39 9.07 -9.10 -11.42
#